data_AF-A0A6G9AFD6-F1
#
_entry.id   AF-A0A6G9AFD6-F1
#
_cell.length_a   1.000
_cell.length_b   1.000
_cell.length_c   1.000
_cell.angle_alpha   90.00
_cell.angle_beta   90.00
_cell.angle_gamma   90.00
#
_symmetry.space_group_name_H-M   'P 1'
#
loop_
_entity.id
_entity.type
_entity.pdbx_description
1 polymer ?
#
loop_
_entity_poly.entity_id
_entity_poly.type
_entity_poly.pdbx_seq_one_letter_code
_entity_poly.pdbx_strand_id
1 'polypeptide(L)'
;MKKALLTVWLMGLAAVAQAQLYDPSAFDKKYDGLLKHPGVQIESAEAINLMYNYKFYEADKEFRWLRLRYPKHPMPYFLMGLAEWWKIVPNTDVTDYDDRCLALMDTTITLAEKLYDESDNKLEPSFFLAAAYAFKGRLYSERKKWTKATFAGKNALKYFEKCKGNADFSPELQFGDGMYDYYAQWIPENYPLLKPILMFFPKGNKVTGIKELEKTANTAFYTRVEARYFLIQIYSMENQYDKAYEMSKYMAEQYPDNPFFERYYARSAFVTGRLNEAERISKDILAKVERTQSGYEGVSGRTAAYVLAYINQLFYKNLPEAKKYYQQSIDFAKQTNALNAGYYWSSVLALGKIANEEKNYDQAQAYFKEVIDKSERKSSQHKEAKKALDELKKSRRDERRKRRE
;
A
#
# COMPACT_ATOMS: atom_id res chain seq x y z
N MET A 1 -35.24 10.57 -63.15
CA MET A 1 -35.73 11.97 -63.26
C MET A 1 -36.32 12.39 -61.93
N LYS A 2 -35.94 13.59 -61.43
CA LYS A 2 -36.50 14.35 -60.28
C LYS A 2 -36.22 13.73 -58.89
N LYS A 3 -35.27 14.22 -58.09
CA LYS A 3 -35.20 15.51 -57.36
C LYS A 3 -36.50 15.87 -56.62
N ALA A 4 -36.48 15.73 -55.29
CA ALA A 4 -36.90 16.71 -54.29
C ALA A 4 -37.47 16.03 -53.03
N LEU A 5 -36.79 16.24 -51.89
CA LEU A 5 -37.30 16.39 -50.51
C LEU A 5 -36.28 15.82 -49.52
N LEU A 6 -35.22 16.58 -49.31
CA LEU A 6 -34.29 16.44 -48.20
C LEU A 6 -33.89 17.86 -47.81
N THR A 7 -34.78 18.54 -47.09
CA THR A 7 -34.49 19.80 -46.39
C THR A 7 -35.65 20.13 -45.47
N VAL A 8 -35.29 20.59 -44.27
CA VAL A 8 -36.14 21.10 -43.20
C VAL A 8 -36.78 20.03 -42.32
N TRP A 9 -36.01 19.53 -41.35
CA TRP A 9 -36.43 19.36 -39.94
C TRP A 9 -35.15 19.36 -39.10
N LEU A 10 -34.56 20.56 -38.96
CA LEU A 10 -33.31 20.82 -38.20
C LEU A 10 -33.57 21.88 -37.11
N MET A 11 -34.74 21.85 -36.49
CA MET A 11 -35.04 22.65 -35.30
C MET A 11 -35.91 21.84 -34.37
N GLY A 12 -35.46 21.67 -33.13
CA GLY A 12 -36.33 21.24 -32.04
C GLY A 12 -35.85 20.09 -31.17
N LEU A 13 -34.55 19.81 -31.07
CA LEU A 13 -34.00 19.03 -29.95
C LEU A 13 -32.62 19.58 -29.56
N ALA A 14 -32.58 20.88 -29.26
CA ALA A 14 -31.56 21.38 -28.34
C ALA A 14 -31.94 20.84 -26.96
N ALA A 15 -31.41 19.66 -26.61
CA ALA A 15 -31.39 19.22 -25.23
C ALA A 15 -30.67 20.31 -24.45
N VAL A 16 -31.44 21.10 -23.70
CA VAL A 16 -30.90 21.97 -22.68
C VAL A 16 -30.35 21.02 -21.63
N ALA A 17 -29.08 20.63 -21.78
CA ALA A 17 -28.28 20.21 -20.66
C ALA A 17 -28.19 21.44 -19.76
N GLN A 18 -29.18 21.60 -18.87
CA GLN A 18 -29.00 22.38 -17.67
C GLN A 18 -27.89 21.68 -16.91
N ALA A 19 -26.65 22.13 -17.12
CA ALA A 19 -25.68 22.06 -16.06
C ALA A 19 -26.38 22.68 -14.86
N GLN A 20 -26.78 21.86 -13.88
CA GLN A 20 -27.17 22.37 -12.57
C GLN A 20 -25.93 23.10 -12.08
N LEU A 21 -25.89 24.42 -12.31
CA LEU A 21 -24.98 25.32 -11.63
C LEU A 21 -25.30 25.14 -10.16
N TYR A 22 -24.45 24.37 -9.48
CA TYR A 22 -24.57 24.11 -8.06
C TYR A 22 -24.60 25.47 -7.36
N ASP A 23 -25.68 25.72 -6.62
CA ASP A 23 -25.86 26.97 -5.89
C ASP A 23 -24.70 27.13 -4.89
N PRO A 24 -23.86 28.17 -5.03
CA PRO A 24 -22.76 28.39 -4.10
C PRO A 24 -23.23 28.59 -2.65
N SER A 25 -24.50 28.96 -2.44
CA SER A 25 -25.09 29.10 -1.10
C SER A 25 -25.41 27.74 -0.43
N ALA A 26 -25.43 26.64 -1.19
CA ALA A 26 -25.48 25.30 -0.61
C ALA A 26 -24.23 25.09 0.28
N PHE A 27 -23.06 25.49 -0.20
CA PHE A 27 -21.77 25.33 0.46
C PHE A 27 -21.61 26.02 1.83
N ASP A 28 -22.52 26.94 2.19
CA ASP A 28 -22.55 27.67 3.46
C ASP A 28 -23.44 27.05 4.55
N LYS A 29 -24.10 25.91 4.28
CA LYS A 29 -24.97 25.25 5.27
C LYS A 29 -24.21 24.34 6.23
N LYS A 30 -24.61 24.37 7.50
CA LYS A 30 -24.20 23.39 8.52
C LYS A 30 -24.91 22.07 8.23
N TYR A 31 -24.18 21.08 7.72
CA TYR A 31 -24.73 19.78 7.37
C TYR A 31 -24.62 18.80 8.53
N ASP A 32 -25.68 18.00 8.72
CA ASP A 32 -25.62 16.74 9.44
C ASP A 32 -25.25 15.63 8.44
N GLY A 33 -24.27 14.77 8.75
CA GLY A 33 -23.82 13.72 7.83
C GLY A 33 -22.87 14.21 6.72
N LEU A 34 -21.79 14.91 7.05
CA LEU A 34 -20.89 15.57 6.09
C LEU A 34 -20.26 14.58 5.09
N LEU A 35 -19.94 13.38 5.57
CA LEU A 35 -19.36 12.27 4.78
C LEU A 35 -20.24 11.83 3.59
N LYS A 36 -21.56 12.07 3.63
CA LYS A 36 -22.45 11.75 2.51
C LYS A 36 -22.78 12.94 1.63
N HIS A 37 -22.37 14.15 2.03
CA HIS A 37 -22.80 15.34 1.33
C HIS A 37 -22.08 15.45 -0.03
N PRO A 38 -22.79 15.40 -1.18
CA PRO A 38 -22.15 15.37 -2.50
C PRO A 38 -21.27 16.59 -2.77
N GLY A 39 -21.67 17.76 -2.28
CA GLY A 39 -20.86 18.98 -2.40
C GLY A 39 -19.50 18.86 -1.70
N VAL A 40 -19.45 18.22 -0.53
CA VAL A 40 -18.20 18.04 0.22
C VAL A 40 -17.32 16.98 -0.43
N GLN A 41 -17.92 15.94 -1.00
CA GLN A 41 -17.19 14.95 -1.81
C GLN A 41 -16.56 15.63 -3.02
N ILE A 42 -17.31 16.45 -3.77
CA ILE A 42 -16.78 17.19 -4.92
C ILE A 42 -15.63 18.12 -4.50
N GLU A 43 -15.79 18.87 -3.41
CA GLU A 43 -14.74 19.76 -2.88
C GLU A 43 -13.47 19.03 -2.45
N SER A 44 -13.62 17.85 -1.84
CA SER A 44 -12.49 17.08 -1.30
C SER A 44 -11.84 16.15 -2.34
N ALA A 45 -12.50 15.88 -3.46
CA ALA A 45 -12.04 14.94 -4.49
C ALA A 45 -10.63 15.28 -4.98
N GLU A 46 -10.40 16.55 -5.33
CA GLU A 46 -9.11 16.99 -5.85
C GLU A 46 -8.01 16.88 -4.78
N ALA A 47 -8.29 17.35 -3.56
CA ALA A 47 -7.35 17.27 -2.44
C ALA A 47 -6.92 15.83 -2.14
N ILE A 48 -7.88 14.89 -2.18
CA ILE A 48 -7.66 13.47 -1.98
C ILE A 48 -6.83 12.88 -3.12
N ASN A 49 -7.13 13.22 -4.38
CA ASN A 49 -6.37 12.76 -5.53
C ASN A 49 -4.92 13.28 -5.50
N LEU A 50 -4.73 14.55 -5.15
CA LEU A 50 -3.41 15.15 -4.96
C LEU A 50 -2.61 14.45 -3.86
N MET A 51 -3.24 14.16 -2.71
CA MET A 51 -2.63 13.41 -1.62
C MET A 51 -2.14 12.03 -2.07
N TYR A 52 -3.00 11.25 -2.75
CA TYR A 52 -2.62 9.94 -3.24
C TYR A 52 -1.62 9.99 -4.41
N ASN A 53 -1.52 11.11 -5.14
CA ASN A 53 -0.47 11.41 -6.12
C ASN A 53 0.79 12.04 -5.51
N TYR A 54 0.92 12.06 -4.18
CA TYR A 54 2.10 12.59 -3.47
C TYR A 54 2.35 14.10 -3.74
N LYS A 55 1.32 14.83 -4.17
CA LYS A 55 1.28 16.29 -4.29
C LYS A 55 0.81 16.91 -2.97
N PHE A 56 1.55 16.61 -1.90
CA PHE A 56 1.13 16.93 -0.53
C PHE A 56 1.04 18.42 -0.25
N TYR A 57 1.85 19.24 -0.91
CA TYR A 57 1.82 20.69 -0.73
C TYR A 57 0.51 21.29 -1.25
N GLU A 58 0.07 20.86 -2.43
CA GLU A 58 -1.19 21.23 -3.05
C GLU A 58 -2.37 20.67 -2.26
N ALA A 59 -2.32 19.39 -1.88
CA ALA A 59 -3.37 18.77 -1.06
C ALA A 59 -3.56 19.47 0.29
N ASP A 60 -2.47 19.88 0.97
CA ASP A 60 -2.53 20.57 2.26
C ASP A 60 -3.22 21.94 2.16
N LYS A 61 -3.12 22.65 1.02
CA LYS A 61 -3.86 23.90 0.80
C LYS A 61 -5.37 23.67 0.79
N GLU A 62 -5.81 22.67 0.05
CA GLU A 62 -7.23 22.32 -0.05
C GLU A 62 -7.77 21.77 1.28
N PHE A 63 -7.01 20.94 1.99
CA PHE A 63 -7.41 20.47 3.32
C PHE A 63 -7.51 21.61 4.34
N ARG A 64 -6.64 22.62 4.27
CA ARG A 64 -6.76 23.83 5.11
C ARG A 64 -8.02 24.63 4.78
N TRP A 65 -8.44 24.68 3.50
CA TRP A 65 -9.70 25.30 3.11
C TRP A 65 -10.90 24.54 3.69
N LEU A 66 -10.91 23.21 3.58
CA LEU A 66 -11.93 22.37 4.22
C LEU A 66 -11.97 22.58 5.74
N ARG A 67 -10.81 22.74 6.38
CA ARG A 67 -10.72 23.04 7.82
C ARG A 67 -11.33 24.40 8.17
N LEU A 68 -11.13 25.43 7.34
CA LEU A 68 -11.74 26.74 7.57
C LEU A 68 -13.26 26.69 7.48
N ARG A 69 -13.79 25.88 6.56
CA ARG A 69 -15.23 25.72 6.35
C ARG A 69 -15.91 24.82 7.37
N TYR A 70 -15.22 23.75 7.78
CA TYR A 70 -15.74 22.77 8.74
C TYR A 70 -14.84 22.66 9.98
N PRO A 71 -14.62 23.76 10.74
CA PRO A 71 -13.60 23.82 11.79
C PRO A 71 -13.90 22.94 13.01
N LYS A 72 -15.17 22.58 13.21
CA LYS A 72 -15.60 21.71 14.32
C LYS A 72 -15.81 20.26 13.88
N HIS A 73 -15.70 19.97 12.58
CA HIS A 73 -15.91 18.63 12.06
C HIS A 73 -14.59 17.84 12.07
N PRO A 74 -14.58 16.53 12.40
CA PRO A 74 -13.36 15.73 12.44
C PRO A 74 -12.70 15.49 11.06
N MET A 75 -13.49 15.52 9.97
CA MET A 75 -13.06 15.15 8.62
C MET A 75 -11.80 15.89 8.10
N PRO A 76 -11.70 17.23 8.12
CA PRO A 76 -10.52 17.91 7.57
C PRO A 76 -9.24 17.51 8.30
N TYR A 77 -9.29 17.42 9.62
CA TYR A 77 -8.15 16.99 10.45
C TYR A 77 -7.76 15.55 10.18
N PHE A 78 -8.76 14.68 9.95
CA PHE A 78 -8.51 13.28 9.60
C PHE A 78 -7.80 13.17 8.25
N LEU A 79 -8.26 13.91 7.22
CA LEU A 79 -7.64 13.92 5.90
C LEU A 79 -6.21 14.46 5.94
N MET A 80 -5.96 15.52 6.72
CA MET A 80 -4.59 16.01 6.95
C MET A 80 -3.72 14.96 7.64
N GLY A 81 -4.25 14.26 8.65
CA GLY A 81 -3.53 13.19 9.35
C GLY A 81 -3.26 11.99 8.43
N LEU A 82 -4.21 11.65 7.56
CA LEU A 82 -4.06 10.63 6.54
C LEU A 82 -2.97 10.99 5.53
N ALA A 83 -2.85 12.27 5.16
CA ALA A 83 -1.77 12.75 4.30
C ALA A 83 -0.39 12.53 4.95
N GLU A 84 -0.25 12.77 6.25
CA GLU A 84 1.00 12.46 6.97
C GLU A 84 1.27 10.95 7.03
N TRP A 85 0.23 10.12 7.24
CA TRP A 85 0.36 8.68 7.16
C TRP A 85 0.88 8.22 5.78
N TRP A 86 0.36 8.78 4.69
CA TRP A 86 0.79 8.43 3.34
C TRP A 86 2.23 8.84 3.02
N LYS A 87 2.83 9.78 3.75
CA LYS A 87 4.27 10.06 3.68
C LYS A 87 5.13 8.98 4.37
N ILE A 88 4.56 8.24 5.33
CA ILE A 88 5.20 7.13 6.04
C ILE A 88 5.13 5.83 5.24
N VAL A 89 4.04 5.60 4.49
CA VAL A 89 3.78 4.36 3.73
C VAL A 89 4.95 3.87 2.83
N PRO A 90 5.70 4.73 2.11
CA PRO A 90 6.81 4.26 1.26
C PRO A 90 7.89 3.52 2.02
N ASN A 91 8.19 4.00 3.24
CA ASN A 91 9.23 3.54 4.12
C ASN A 91 8.80 3.73 5.58
N THR A 92 8.26 2.66 6.17
CA THR A 92 7.69 2.75 7.51
C THR A 92 8.74 2.98 8.59
N ASP A 93 10.05 2.85 8.32
CA ASP A 93 11.10 3.19 9.28
C ASP A 93 11.31 4.72 9.44
N VAL A 94 10.81 5.54 8.51
CA VAL A 94 10.84 7.01 8.62
C VAL A 94 9.90 7.47 9.73
N THR A 95 10.38 8.32 10.62
CA THR A 95 9.64 8.80 11.80
C THR A 95 9.28 10.29 11.76
N ASP A 96 9.74 11.02 10.74
CA ASP A 96 9.65 12.50 10.68
C ASP A 96 8.19 13.02 10.68
N TYR A 97 7.25 12.18 10.26
CA TYR A 97 5.83 12.51 10.14
C TYR A 97 4.99 12.02 11.33
N ASP A 98 5.58 11.26 12.25
CA ASP A 98 4.86 10.60 13.36
C ASP A 98 4.09 11.59 14.23
N ASP A 99 4.78 12.60 14.75
CA ASP A 99 4.21 13.52 15.74
C ASP A 99 3.06 14.31 15.13
N ARG A 100 3.21 14.77 13.89
CA ARG A 100 2.16 15.49 13.17
C ARG A 100 0.98 14.58 12.85
N CYS A 101 1.24 13.35 12.40
CA CYS A 101 0.19 12.34 12.18
C CYS A 101 -0.59 12.08 13.47
N LEU A 102 0.09 11.82 14.59
CA LEU A 102 -0.55 11.56 15.88
C LEU A 102 -1.35 12.76 16.38
N ALA A 103 -0.82 13.97 16.31
CA ALA A 103 -1.50 15.18 16.76
C ALA A 103 -2.78 15.46 15.94
N LEU A 104 -2.75 15.21 14.63
CA LEU A 104 -3.93 15.33 13.78
C LEU A 104 -4.97 14.27 14.11
N MET A 105 -4.56 13.00 14.34
CA MET A 105 -5.47 11.95 14.79
C MET A 105 -6.06 12.24 16.17
N ASP A 106 -5.30 12.81 17.10
CA ASP A 106 -5.79 13.24 18.42
C ASP A 106 -6.83 14.35 18.28
N THR A 107 -6.59 15.31 17.40
CA THR A 107 -7.55 16.38 17.10
C THR A 107 -8.83 15.81 16.48
N THR A 108 -8.70 14.87 15.53
CA THR A 108 -9.84 14.15 14.97
C THR A 108 -10.63 13.42 16.05
N ILE A 109 -9.98 12.72 16.98
CA ILE A 109 -10.63 12.02 18.08
C ILE A 109 -11.39 13.01 18.97
N THR A 110 -10.76 14.10 19.41
CA THR A 110 -11.41 15.11 20.26
C THR A 110 -12.66 15.70 19.60
N LEU A 111 -12.57 16.07 18.31
CA LEU A 111 -13.71 16.63 17.59
C LEU A 111 -14.79 15.57 17.32
N ALA A 112 -14.40 14.34 17.03
CA ALA A 112 -15.33 13.25 16.79
C ALA A 112 -16.02 12.78 18.09
N GLU A 113 -15.36 12.82 19.25
CA GLU A 113 -15.98 12.58 20.56
C GLU A 113 -17.01 13.66 20.88
N LYS A 114 -16.66 14.93 20.65
CA LYS A 114 -17.62 16.03 20.82
C LYS A 114 -18.83 15.89 19.90
N LEU A 115 -18.59 15.60 18.61
CA LEU A 115 -19.66 15.32 17.65
C LEU A 115 -20.47 14.08 18.06
N TYR A 116 -19.79 13.05 18.58
CA TYR A 116 -20.45 11.86 19.12
C TYR A 116 -21.38 12.23 20.25
N ASP A 117 -21.01 13.11 21.17
CA ASP A 117 -21.88 13.47 22.30
C ASP A 117 -23.07 14.34 21.86
N GLU A 118 -22.85 15.27 20.93
CA GLU A 118 -23.83 16.26 20.47
C GLU A 118 -24.84 15.73 19.42
N SER A 119 -24.47 14.74 18.59
CA SER A 119 -25.32 14.26 17.48
C SER A 119 -26.33 13.19 17.89
N ASP A 120 -27.58 13.22 17.39
CA ASP A 120 -28.52 12.10 17.59
C ASP A 120 -28.05 10.85 16.83
N ASN A 121 -27.51 11.04 15.62
CA ASN A 121 -26.91 9.96 14.84
C ASN A 121 -25.43 9.80 15.19
N LYS A 122 -25.10 8.64 15.77
CA LYS A 122 -23.75 8.34 16.25
C LYS A 122 -22.86 7.63 15.21
N LEU A 123 -23.34 7.35 13.99
CA LEU A 123 -22.61 6.56 12.99
C LEU A 123 -21.39 7.27 12.42
N GLU A 124 -21.55 8.49 11.89
CA GLU A 124 -20.44 9.29 11.34
C GLU A 124 -19.34 9.56 12.38
N PRO A 125 -19.63 10.06 13.59
CA PRO A 125 -18.57 10.26 14.59
C PRO A 125 -17.93 8.94 15.01
N SER A 126 -18.68 7.83 15.09
CA SER A 126 -18.08 6.50 15.35
C SER A 126 -17.14 6.07 14.25
N PHE A 127 -17.44 6.36 12.98
CA PHE A 127 -16.54 6.07 11.86
C PHE A 127 -15.22 6.81 11.99
N PHE A 128 -15.25 8.12 12.25
CA PHE A 128 -14.02 8.90 12.44
C PHE A 128 -13.24 8.45 13.68
N LEU A 129 -13.91 8.11 14.78
CA LEU A 129 -13.25 7.57 15.98
C LEU A 129 -12.58 6.22 15.68
N ALA A 130 -13.30 5.30 15.06
CA ALA A 130 -12.76 3.99 14.68
C ALA A 130 -11.52 4.16 13.78
N ALA A 131 -11.61 4.99 12.75
CA ALA A 131 -10.53 5.23 11.80
C ALA A 131 -9.32 5.90 12.47
N ALA A 132 -9.50 6.98 13.23
CA ALA A 132 -8.40 7.70 13.87
C ALA A 132 -7.66 6.82 14.90
N TYR A 133 -8.40 6.05 15.71
CA TYR A 133 -7.79 5.07 16.61
C TYR A 133 -7.08 3.95 15.84
N ALA A 134 -7.61 3.48 14.71
CA ALA A 134 -6.94 2.48 13.87
C ALA A 134 -5.62 2.99 13.30
N PHE A 135 -5.56 4.22 12.78
CA PHE A 135 -4.32 4.83 12.29
C PHE A 135 -3.29 5.05 13.41
N LYS A 136 -3.72 5.50 14.60
CA LYS A 136 -2.83 5.54 15.78
C LYS A 136 -2.31 4.15 16.14
N GLY A 137 -3.18 3.14 16.15
CA GLY A 137 -2.81 1.76 16.44
C GLY A 137 -1.79 1.21 15.45
N ARG A 138 -1.98 1.51 14.15
CA ARG A 138 -1.06 1.14 13.07
C ARG A 138 0.30 1.80 13.27
N LEU A 139 0.34 3.12 13.46
CA LEU A 139 1.59 3.84 13.68
C LEU A 139 2.33 3.37 14.93
N TYR A 140 1.63 3.18 16.06
CA TYR A 140 2.25 2.62 17.26
C TYR A 140 2.77 1.19 17.06
N SER A 141 2.14 0.39 16.22
CA SER A 141 2.61 -0.96 15.89
C SER A 141 3.91 -0.92 15.08
N GLU A 142 4.02 -0.04 14.07
CA GLU A 142 5.27 0.18 13.32
C GLU A 142 6.42 0.62 14.26
N ARG A 143 6.09 1.40 15.30
CA ARG A 143 7.05 1.84 16.34
C ARG A 143 7.27 0.84 17.47
N LYS A 144 6.67 -0.35 17.39
CA LYS A 144 6.73 -1.40 18.44
C LYS A 144 6.27 -0.89 19.83
N LYS A 145 5.44 0.15 19.87
CA LYS A 145 4.82 0.71 21.08
C LYS A 145 3.57 -0.10 21.41
N TRP A 146 3.75 -1.40 21.71
CA TRP A 146 2.69 -2.40 21.78
C TRP A 146 1.54 -2.03 22.72
N THR A 147 1.84 -1.48 23.90
CA THR A 147 0.80 -1.07 24.87
C THR A 147 -0.11 0.03 24.32
N LYS A 148 0.48 1.06 23.69
CA LYS A 148 -0.26 2.14 23.03
C LYS A 148 -1.04 1.62 21.81
N ALA A 149 -0.44 0.71 21.03
CA ALA A 149 -1.10 0.07 19.90
C ALA A 149 -2.32 -0.74 20.34
N THR A 150 -2.22 -1.55 21.40
CA THR A 150 -3.33 -2.33 21.96
C THR A 150 -4.45 -1.42 22.47
N PHE A 151 -4.11 -0.35 23.20
CA PHE A 151 -5.12 0.60 23.66
C PHE A 151 -5.86 1.27 22.49
N ALA A 152 -5.12 1.72 21.47
CA ALA A 152 -5.70 2.31 20.27
C ALA A 152 -6.57 1.29 19.51
N GLY A 153 -6.08 0.06 19.32
CA GLY A 153 -6.84 -1.02 18.67
C GLY A 153 -8.13 -1.37 19.40
N LYS A 154 -8.12 -1.44 20.74
CA LYS A 154 -9.32 -1.66 21.55
C LYS A 154 -10.37 -0.56 21.32
N ASN A 155 -9.96 0.71 21.30
CA ASN A 155 -10.87 1.82 21.04
C ASN A 155 -11.36 1.81 19.59
N ALA A 156 -10.50 1.51 18.62
CA ALA A 156 -10.88 1.36 17.22
C ALA A 156 -12.01 0.32 17.08
N LEU A 157 -11.86 -0.86 17.70
CA LEU A 157 -12.88 -1.91 17.70
C LEU A 157 -14.18 -1.47 18.40
N LYS A 158 -14.08 -0.83 19.57
CA LYS A 158 -15.25 -0.30 20.30
C LYS A 158 -16.12 0.61 19.44
N TYR A 159 -15.52 1.51 18.65
CA TYR A 159 -16.28 2.41 17.77
C TYR A 159 -16.65 1.76 16.44
N PHE A 160 -15.82 0.86 15.92
CA PHE A 160 -16.14 0.07 14.74
C PHE A 160 -17.39 -0.79 14.96
N GLU A 161 -17.56 -1.43 16.11
CA GLU A 161 -18.76 -2.21 16.45
C GLU A 161 -20.05 -1.37 16.38
N LYS A 162 -19.97 -0.06 16.62
CA LYS A 162 -21.11 0.86 16.47
C LYS A 162 -21.44 1.18 15.01
N CYS A 163 -20.48 1.01 14.10
CA CYS A 163 -20.65 1.22 12.67
C CYS A 163 -20.99 -0.06 11.92
N LYS A 164 -20.58 -1.22 12.44
CA LYS A 164 -20.67 -2.53 11.79
C LYS A 164 -22.08 -2.83 11.26
N GLY A 165 -22.16 -3.37 10.04
CA GLY A 165 -23.42 -3.79 9.44
C GLY A 165 -24.33 -2.65 8.95
N ASN A 166 -23.88 -1.39 9.04
CA ASN A 166 -24.62 -0.24 8.52
C ASN A 166 -24.15 0.15 7.10
N ALA A 167 -23.77 -0.82 6.26
CA ALA A 167 -23.30 -0.58 4.90
C ALA A 167 -24.36 0.11 4.02
N ASP A 168 -25.65 -0.13 4.29
CA ASP A 168 -26.77 0.57 3.63
C ASP A 168 -26.79 2.06 3.96
N PHE A 169 -26.20 2.45 5.10
CA PHE A 169 -26.05 3.85 5.46
C PHE A 169 -24.95 4.51 4.62
N SER A 170 -23.76 3.92 4.51
CA SER A 170 -22.69 4.47 3.70
C SER A 170 -21.73 3.37 3.18
N PRO A 171 -21.37 3.39 1.89
CA PRO A 171 -20.32 2.52 1.35
C PRO A 171 -18.99 2.63 2.11
N GLU A 172 -18.72 3.76 2.76
CA GLU A 172 -17.51 3.96 3.57
C GLU A 172 -17.43 3.02 4.78
N LEU A 173 -18.56 2.64 5.36
CA LEU A 173 -18.58 1.76 6.54
C LEU A 173 -18.25 0.32 6.19
N GLN A 174 -18.55 -0.09 4.95
CA GLN A 174 -18.26 -1.43 4.45
C GLN A 174 -16.75 -1.73 4.40
N PHE A 175 -15.91 -0.69 4.31
CA PHE A 175 -14.47 -0.84 4.43
C PHE A 175 -14.06 -1.53 5.74
N GLY A 176 -14.64 -1.08 6.85
CA GLY A 176 -14.31 -1.62 8.18
C GLY A 176 -14.73 -3.09 8.33
N ASP A 177 -15.91 -3.43 7.81
CA ASP A 177 -16.43 -4.81 7.81
C ASP A 177 -15.46 -5.72 7.02
N GLY A 178 -15.07 -5.30 5.82
CA GLY A 178 -14.16 -6.08 4.97
C GLY A 178 -12.77 -6.28 5.58
N MET A 179 -12.24 -5.24 6.21
CA MET A 179 -10.98 -5.31 6.95
C MET A 179 -11.09 -6.28 8.14
N TYR A 180 -12.14 -6.15 8.95
CA TYR A 180 -12.34 -7.01 10.11
C TYR A 180 -12.46 -8.48 9.70
N ASP A 181 -13.33 -8.77 8.73
CA ASP A 181 -13.64 -10.14 8.32
C ASP A 181 -12.42 -10.87 7.75
N TYR A 182 -11.58 -10.18 6.98
CA TYR A 182 -10.34 -10.75 6.47
C TYR A 182 -9.30 -10.97 7.58
N TYR A 183 -8.98 -9.93 8.34
CA TYR A 183 -7.87 -9.98 9.30
C TYR A 183 -8.19 -10.79 10.56
N ALA A 184 -9.45 -10.93 10.95
CA ALA A 184 -9.85 -11.80 12.06
C ALA A 184 -9.50 -13.29 11.80
N GLN A 185 -9.40 -13.71 10.53
CA GLN A 185 -8.92 -15.05 10.15
C GLN A 185 -7.43 -15.06 9.83
N TRP A 186 -6.93 -14.05 9.12
CA TRP A 186 -5.53 -14.00 8.71
C TRP A 186 -4.54 -13.89 9.89
N ILE A 187 -4.87 -13.10 10.93
CA ILE A 187 -3.98 -12.91 12.09
C ILE A 187 -3.71 -14.23 12.84
N PRO A 188 -4.70 -15.03 13.29
CA PRO A 188 -4.42 -16.26 14.03
C PRO A 188 -3.71 -17.33 13.19
N GLU A 189 -3.86 -17.32 11.87
CA GLU A 189 -3.12 -18.19 10.94
C GLU A 189 -1.63 -17.84 10.89
N ASN A 190 -1.30 -16.55 10.83
CA ASN A 190 0.07 -16.07 10.66
C ASN A 190 0.80 -15.78 11.99
N TYR A 191 0.05 -15.53 13.07
CA TYR A 191 0.55 -15.27 14.42
C TYR A 191 -0.15 -16.17 15.45
N PRO A 192 0.15 -17.48 15.50
CA PRO A 192 -0.55 -18.43 16.35
C PRO A 192 -0.54 -18.10 17.85
N LEU A 193 0.46 -17.33 18.32
CA LEU A 193 0.56 -16.88 19.71
C LEU A 193 -0.59 -15.95 20.13
N LEU A 194 -1.25 -15.29 19.17
CA LEU A 194 -2.38 -14.39 19.44
C LEU A 194 -3.73 -15.11 19.49
N LYS A 195 -3.80 -16.40 19.11
CA LYS A 195 -5.03 -17.20 19.08
C LYS A 195 -5.84 -17.17 20.39
N PRO A 196 -5.24 -17.29 21.60
CA PRO A 196 -6.01 -17.32 22.84
C PRO A 196 -6.83 -16.04 23.08
N ILE A 197 -6.26 -14.88 22.73
CA ILE A 197 -6.92 -13.58 22.88
C ILE A 197 -8.00 -13.39 21.81
N LEU A 198 -7.71 -13.81 20.57
CA LEU A 198 -8.62 -13.64 19.44
C LEU A 198 -9.87 -14.52 19.51
N MET A 199 -9.87 -15.58 20.32
CA MET A 199 -11.04 -16.45 20.53
C MET A 199 -12.26 -15.72 21.09
N PHE A 200 -12.06 -14.61 21.80
CA PHE A 200 -13.12 -13.80 22.39
C PHE A 200 -13.74 -12.78 21.41
N PHE A 201 -13.18 -12.64 20.21
CA PHE A 201 -13.68 -11.73 19.18
C PHE A 201 -14.59 -12.46 18.17
N PRO A 202 -15.56 -11.76 17.56
CA PRO A 202 -16.38 -12.32 16.48
C PRO A 202 -15.51 -12.93 15.37
N LYS A 203 -15.91 -14.11 14.87
CA LYS A 203 -15.21 -14.74 13.74
C LYS A 203 -15.42 -13.91 12.48
N GLY A 204 -14.35 -13.71 11.71
CA GLY A 204 -14.42 -13.16 10.36
C GLY A 204 -14.49 -14.24 9.29
N ASN A 205 -14.56 -13.85 8.03
CA ASN A 205 -14.45 -14.72 6.87
C ASN A 205 -13.63 -14.06 5.76
N LYS A 206 -12.50 -14.67 5.35
CA LYS A 206 -11.62 -14.08 4.32
C LYS A 206 -12.30 -13.78 3.01
N VAL A 207 -13.15 -14.69 2.52
CA VAL A 207 -13.84 -14.54 1.22
C VAL A 207 -14.85 -13.40 1.30
N THR A 208 -15.57 -13.29 2.42
CA THR A 208 -16.53 -12.21 2.67
C THR A 208 -15.79 -10.88 2.77
N GLY A 209 -14.72 -10.83 3.57
CA GLY A 209 -13.91 -9.62 3.72
C GLY A 209 -13.32 -9.11 2.41
N ILE A 210 -12.82 -10.01 1.55
CA ILE A 210 -12.34 -9.65 0.20
C ILE A 210 -13.47 -9.08 -0.64
N LYS A 211 -14.66 -9.70 -0.66
CA LYS A 211 -15.82 -9.20 -1.43
C LYS A 211 -16.29 -7.83 -0.95
N GLU A 212 -16.28 -7.59 0.35
CA GLU A 212 -16.67 -6.31 0.95
C GLU A 212 -15.67 -5.20 0.62
N LEU A 213 -14.37 -5.52 0.67
CA LEU A 213 -13.32 -4.62 0.21
C LEU A 213 -13.41 -4.37 -1.30
N GLU A 214 -13.69 -5.38 -2.12
CA GLU A 214 -13.92 -5.24 -3.56
C GLU A 214 -15.11 -4.31 -3.85
N LYS A 215 -16.21 -4.45 -3.12
CA LYS A 215 -17.36 -3.53 -3.25
C LYS A 215 -16.96 -2.10 -2.86
N THR A 216 -16.31 -1.93 -1.72
CA THR A 216 -15.80 -0.62 -1.25
C THR A 216 -14.87 0.03 -2.28
N ALA A 217 -13.94 -0.73 -2.85
CA ALA A 217 -13.02 -0.28 -3.89
C ALA A 217 -13.69 0.19 -5.19
N ASN A 218 -14.97 -0.14 -5.39
CA ASN A 218 -15.74 0.24 -6.57
C ASN A 218 -16.79 1.33 -6.28
N THR A 219 -17.36 1.36 -5.07
CA THR A 219 -18.53 2.19 -4.76
C THR A 219 -18.26 3.31 -3.75
N ALA A 220 -17.27 3.16 -2.86
CA ALA A 220 -16.96 4.19 -1.86
C ALA A 220 -16.30 5.41 -2.50
N PHE A 221 -16.30 6.54 -1.81
CA PHE A 221 -15.63 7.78 -2.20
C PHE A 221 -14.31 7.95 -1.42
N TYR A 222 -14.36 8.04 -0.09
CA TYR A 222 -13.21 8.34 0.76
C TYR A 222 -12.30 7.12 1.00
N THR A 223 -12.89 5.95 1.27
CA THR A 223 -12.19 4.71 1.61
C THR A 223 -11.84 3.86 0.38
N ARG A 224 -12.23 4.29 -0.82
CA ARG A 224 -12.00 3.56 -2.08
C ARG A 224 -10.53 3.21 -2.27
N VAL A 225 -9.65 4.20 -2.14
CA VAL A 225 -8.21 4.02 -2.38
C VAL A 225 -7.57 3.19 -1.27
N GLU A 226 -8.02 3.36 -0.02
CA GLU A 226 -7.61 2.51 1.11
C GLU A 226 -8.00 1.04 0.87
N ALA A 227 -9.22 0.77 0.43
CA ALA A 227 -9.66 -0.59 0.07
C ALA A 227 -8.77 -1.21 -1.00
N ARG A 228 -8.43 -0.45 -2.06
CA ARG A 228 -7.51 -0.90 -3.12
C ARG A 228 -6.09 -1.12 -2.60
N TYR A 229 -5.60 -0.25 -1.72
CA TYR A 229 -4.31 -0.39 -1.05
C TYR A 229 -4.21 -1.72 -0.26
N PHE A 230 -5.26 -2.08 0.47
CA PHE A 230 -5.30 -3.37 1.18
C PHE A 230 -5.50 -4.55 0.23
N LEU A 231 -6.40 -4.45 -0.74
CA LEU A 231 -6.67 -5.52 -1.72
C LEU A 231 -5.42 -5.93 -2.51
N ILE A 232 -4.59 -4.99 -2.97
CA ILE A 232 -3.33 -5.31 -3.67
C ILE A 232 -2.46 -6.27 -2.85
N GLN A 233 -2.38 -6.04 -1.54
CA GLN A 233 -1.60 -6.85 -0.62
C GLN A 233 -2.30 -8.17 -0.32
N ILE A 234 -3.60 -8.14 -0.06
CA ILE A 234 -4.42 -9.31 0.22
C ILE A 234 -4.40 -10.28 -0.97
N TYR A 235 -4.59 -9.81 -2.20
CA TYR A 235 -4.47 -10.65 -3.39
C TYR A 235 -3.11 -11.31 -3.51
N SER A 236 -2.03 -10.60 -3.19
CA SER A 236 -0.68 -11.19 -3.17
C SER A 236 -0.54 -12.28 -2.09
N MET A 237 -1.09 -12.07 -0.89
CA MET A 237 -1.06 -13.05 0.21
C MET A 237 -1.92 -14.29 -0.07
N GLU A 238 -3.04 -14.11 -0.77
CA GLU A 238 -3.97 -15.18 -1.15
C GLU A 238 -3.61 -15.82 -2.51
N ASN A 239 -2.42 -15.55 -3.05
CA ASN A 239 -1.94 -16.05 -4.35
C ASN A 239 -2.83 -15.71 -5.56
N GLN A 240 -3.64 -14.66 -5.46
CA GLN A 240 -4.46 -14.12 -6.56
C GLN A 240 -3.63 -13.12 -7.38
N TYR A 241 -2.53 -13.59 -7.97
CA TYR A 241 -1.51 -12.73 -8.60
C TYR A 241 -2.04 -11.90 -9.77
N ASP A 242 -2.97 -12.43 -10.57
CA ASP A 242 -3.58 -11.68 -11.67
C ASP A 242 -4.41 -10.49 -11.16
N LYS A 243 -5.20 -10.68 -10.10
CA LYS A 243 -5.94 -9.58 -9.47
C LYS A 243 -5.01 -8.54 -8.85
N ALA A 244 -3.94 -9.00 -8.19
CA ALA A 244 -2.92 -8.11 -7.64
C ALA A 244 -2.28 -7.25 -8.74
N TYR A 245 -1.94 -7.87 -9.88
CA TYR A 245 -1.42 -7.21 -11.06
C TYR A 245 -2.38 -6.17 -11.62
N GLU A 246 -3.60 -6.56 -12.00
CA GLU A 246 -4.59 -5.64 -12.61
C GLU A 246 -4.89 -4.45 -11.70
N MET A 247 -5.08 -4.68 -10.40
CA MET A 247 -5.33 -3.59 -9.46
C MET A 247 -4.10 -2.70 -9.27
N SER A 248 -2.89 -3.28 -9.15
CA SER A 248 -1.67 -2.49 -9.01
C SER A 248 -1.38 -1.63 -10.25
N LYS A 249 -1.62 -2.16 -11.46
CA LYS A 249 -1.50 -1.43 -12.73
C LYS A 249 -2.47 -0.26 -12.75
N TYR A 250 -3.76 -0.54 -12.53
CA TYR A 250 -4.79 0.49 -12.51
C TYR A 250 -4.44 1.60 -11.50
N MET A 251 -4.00 1.25 -10.29
CA MET A 251 -3.63 2.23 -9.27
C MET A 251 -2.39 3.04 -9.64
N ALA A 252 -1.38 2.44 -10.26
CA ALA A 252 -0.21 3.17 -10.73
C ALA A 252 -0.54 4.10 -11.91
N GLU A 253 -1.49 3.73 -12.78
CA GLU A 253 -1.95 4.60 -13.87
C GLU A 253 -2.79 5.78 -13.35
N GLN A 254 -3.59 5.59 -12.31
CA GLN A 254 -4.35 6.67 -11.66
C GLN A 254 -3.48 7.58 -10.79
N TYR A 255 -2.44 7.01 -10.16
CA TYR A 255 -1.55 7.70 -9.24
C TYR A 255 -0.07 7.50 -9.62
N PRO A 256 0.40 8.05 -10.75
CA PRO A 256 1.73 7.77 -11.33
C PRO A 256 2.93 8.24 -10.49
N ASP A 257 2.71 9.14 -9.55
CA ASP A 257 3.74 9.62 -8.61
C ASP A 257 3.64 8.96 -7.22
N ASN A 258 2.84 7.90 -7.09
CA ASN A 258 2.73 7.15 -5.85
C ASN A 258 3.73 5.97 -5.82
N PRO A 259 4.80 6.05 -5.00
CA PRO A 259 5.83 5.02 -4.96
C PRO A 259 5.33 3.67 -4.47
N PHE A 260 4.27 3.62 -3.65
CA PHE A 260 3.70 2.36 -3.21
C PHE A 260 3.01 1.63 -4.37
N PHE A 261 2.13 2.32 -5.11
CA PHE A 261 1.38 1.69 -6.20
C PHE A 261 2.30 1.29 -7.35
N GLU A 262 3.26 2.14 -7.71
CA GLU A 262 4.22 1.83 -8.76
C GLU A 262 5.14 0.64 -8.39
N ARG A 263 5.62 0.59 -7.14
CA ARG A 263 6.41 -0.54 -6.63
C ARG A 263 5.62 -1.85 -6.68
N TYR A 264 4.33 -1.81 -6.30
CA TYR A 264 3.48 -3.00 -6.40
C TYR A 264 3.18 -3.37 -7.85
N TYR A 265 3.05 -2.42 -8.77
CA TYR A 265 2.92 -2.72 -10.19
C TYR A 265 4.16 -3.43 -10.75
N ALA A 266 5.37 -2.91 -10.46
CA ALA A 266 6.63 -3.58 -10.84
C ALA A 266 6.72 -5.00 -10.26
N ARG A 267 6.40 -5.16 -8.97
CA ARG A 267 6.42 -6.46 -8.28
C ARG A 267 5.41 -7.44 -8.86
N SER A 268 4.16 -7.02 -9.06
CA SER A 268 3.11 -7.90 -9.60
C SER A 268 3.39 -8.28 -11.04
N ALA A 269 3.89 -7.34 -11.86
CA ALA A 269 4.33 -7.61 -13.22
C ALA A 269 5.48 -8.63 -13.25
N PHE A 270 6.45 -8.49 -12.34
CA PHE A 270 7.55 -9.42 -12.21
C PHE A 270 7.08 -10.84 -11.84
N VAL A 271 6.24 -10.97 -10.80
CA VAL A 271 5.74 -12.26 -10.31
C VAL A 271 4.83 -12.96 -11.33
N THR A 272 4.13 -12.21 -12.16
CA THR A 272 3.27 -12.74 -13.25
C THR A 272 4.02 -12.98 -14.57
N GLY A 273 5.35 -12.77 -14.60
CA GLY A 273 6.18 -13.02 -15.79
C GLY A 273 6.09 -11.95 -16.89
N ARG A 274 5.49 -10.79 -16.61
CA ARG A 274 5.39 -9.64 -17.53
C ARG A 274 6.68 -8.81 -17.49
N LEU A 275 7.78 -9.43 -17.92
CA LEU A 275 9.12 -8.91 -17.66
C LEU A 275 9.42 -7.60 -18.38
N ASN A 276 8.93 -7.39 -19.60
CA ASN A 276 9.11 -6.11 -20.30
C ASN A 276 8.47 -4.94 -19.54
N GLU A 277 7.29 -5.16 -18.96
CA GLU A 277 6.62 -4.15 -18.13
C GLU A 277 7.38 -3.94 -16.82
N ALA A 278 7.73 -5.04 -16.14
CA ALA A 278 8.49 -4.99 -14.89
C ALA A 278 9.82 -4.25 -15.05
N GLU A 279 10.53 -4.46 -16.17
CA GLU A 279 11.78 -3.78 -16.49
C GLU A 279 11.57 -2.27 -16.68
N ARG A 280 10.59 -1.88 -17.51
CA ARG A 280 10.29 -0.47 -17.79
C ARG A 280 9.95 0.28 -16.50
N ILE A 281 9.06 -0.28 -15.69
CA ILE A 281 8.63 0.32 -14.41
C ILE A 281 9.80 0.40 -13.44
N SER A 282 10.62 -0.66 -13.36
CA SER A 282 11.78 -0.67 -12.47
C SER A 282 12.83 0.38 -12.86
N LYS A 283 13.05 0.61 -14.17
CA LYS A 283 13.91 1.70 -14.65
C LYS A 283 13.34 3.07 -14.24
N ASP A 284 12.04 3.29 -14.38
CA ASP A 284 11.39 4.54 -13.96
C ASP A 284 11.52 4.77 -12.44
N ILE A 285 11.27 3.74 -11.62
CA ILE A 285 11.47 3.80 -10.17
C ILE A 285 12.91 4.22 -9.83
N LEU A 286 13.92 3.60 -10.45
CA LEU A 286 15.32 3.96 -10.17
C LEU A 286 15.66 5.38 -10.60
N ALA A 287 15.14 5.86 -11.73
CA ALA A 287 15.30 7.25 -12.16
C ALA A 287 14.64 8.24 -11.17
N LYS A 288 13.46 7.89 -10.64
CA LYS A 288 12.77 8.67 -9.60
C LYS A 288 13.53 8.70 -8.28
N VAL A 289 14.16 7.59 -7.89
CA VAL A 289 15.05 7.52 -6.72
C VAL A 289 16.29 8.40 -6.93
N GLU A 290 16.92 8.33 -8.11
CA GLU A 290 18.13 9.11 -8.43
C GLU A 290 17.89 10.62 -8.38
N ARG A 291 16.72 11.09 -8.84
CA ARG A 291 16.32 12.51 -8.72
C ARG A 291 15.74 12.89 -7.36
N THR A 292 15.80 12.02 -6.37
CA THR A 292 15.28 12.26 -5.00
C THR A 292 13.80 12.64 -4.96
N GLN A 293 12.98 12.06 -5.83
CA GLN A 293 11.54 12.33 -5.83
C GLN A 293 10.91 11.87 -4.52
N SER A 294 10.02 12.70 -3.95
CA SER A 294 9.35 12.44 -2.68
C SER A 294 8.75 11.02 -2.61
N GLY A 295 9.10 10.28 -1.56
CA GLY A 295 8.66 8.90 -1.32
C GLY A 295 9.36 7.82 -2.15
N TYR A 296 10.16 8.17 -3.17
CA TYR A 296 10.97 7.21 -3.92
C TYR A 296 12.32 7.01 -3.24
N GLU A 297 12.34 6.04 -2.32
CA GLU A 297 13.49 5.74 -1.47
C GLU A 297 14.02 4.31 -1.69
N GLY A 298 14.97 3.88 -0.85
CA GLY A 298 15.60 2.56 -0.94
C GLY A 298 14.61 1.38 -0.89
N VAL A 299 13.42 1.52 -0.29
CA VAL A 299 12.42 0.43 -0.32
C VAL A 299 11.93 0.14 -1.73
N SER A 300 11.69 1.18 -2.52
CA SER A 300 11.31 1.07 -3.94
C SER A 300 12.51 0.73 -4.80
N GLY A 301 13.66 1.38 -4.54
CA GLY A 301 14.92 1.11 -5.24
C GLY A 301 15.37 -0.35 -5.13
N ARG A 302 15.26 -0.98 -3.94
CA ARG A 302 15.59 -2.39 -3.73
C ARG A 302 14.77 -3.32 -4.63
N THR A 303 13.46 -3.11 -4.69
CA THR A 303 12.56 -3.93 -5.51
C THR A 303 12.92 -3.78 -6.99
N ALA A 304 13.06 -2.54 -7.46
CA ALA A 304 13.38 -2.25 -8.85
C ALA A 304 14.75 -2.80 -9.27
N ALA A 305 15.78 -2.58 -8.45
CA ALA A 305 17.13 -3.08 -8.71
C ALA A 305 17.14 -4.62 -8.77
N TYR A 306 16.45 -5.31 -7.85
CA TYR A 306 16.36 -6.78 -7.91
C TYR A 306 15.70 -7.27 -9.22
N VAL A 307 14.61 -6.64 -9.65
CA VAL A 307 13.92 -7.00 -10.90
C VAL A 307 14.86 -6.85 -12.10
N LEU A 308 15.58 -5.72 -12.19
CA LEU A 308 16.54 -5.49 -13.28
C LEU A 308 17.72 -6.46 -13.23
N ALA A 309 18.20 -6.81 -12.05
CA ALA A 309 19.25 -7.80 -11.88
C ALA A 309 18.83 -9.18 -12.40
N TYR A 310 17.62 -9.62 -12.04
CA TYR A 310 17.06 -10.90 -12.49
C TYR A 310 16.90 -10.95 -14.01
N ILE A 311 16.39 -9.89 -14.61
CA ILE A 311 16.21 -9.79 -16.08
C ILE A 311 17.56 -9.84 -16.78
N ASN A 312 18.55 -9.08 -16.31
CA ASN A 312 19.89 -9.10 -16.87
C ASN A 312 20.55 -10.48 -16.74
N GLN A 313 20.41 -11.16 -15.59
CA GLN A 313 21.01 -12.47 -15.37
C GLN A 313 20.36 -13.54 -16.26
N LEU A 314 19.04 -13.64 -16.26
CA LEU A 314 18.35 -14.79 -16.84
C LEU A 314 17.94 -14.61 -18.29
N PHE A 315 17.62 -13.39 -18.73
CA PHE A 315 17.09 -13.13 -20.08
C PHE A 315 18.16 -12.55 -20.98
N TYR A 316 18.84 -11.49 -20.55
CA TYR A 316 19.91 -10.89 -21.36
C TYR A 316 21.27 -11.59 -21.23
N LYS A 317 21.42 -12.49 -20.24
CA LYS A 317 22.70 -13.16 -19.93
C LYS A 317 23.85 -12.16 -19.70
N ASN A 318 23.53 -10.96 -19.26
CA ASN A 318 24.47 -9.89 -18.96
C ASN A 318 24.84 -9.95 -17.47
N LEU A 319 25.77 -10.86 -17.14
CA LEU A 319 26.22 -11.05 -15.76
C LEU A 319 26.86 -9.79 -15.13
N PRO A 320 27.70 -9.00 -15.83
CA PRO A 320 28.24 -7.76 -15.26
C PRO A 320 27.15 -6.81 -14.77
N GLU A 321 26.14 -6.54 -15.60
CA GLU A 321 25.05 -5.64 -15.23
C GLU A 321 24.13 -6.25 -14.15
N ALA A 322 23.89 -7.57 -14.21
CA ALA A 322 23.14 -8.27 -13.18
C ALA A 322 23.80 -8.11 -11.79
N LYS A 323 25.12 -8.29 -11.68
CA LYS A 323 25.84 -8.10 -10.42
C LYS A 323 25.70 -6.69 -9.87
N LYS A 324 25.83 -5.67 -10.74
CA LYS A 324 25.67 -4.26 -10.37
C LYS A 324 24.30 -4.01 -9.74
N TYR A 325 23.22 -4.48 -10.40
CA TYR A 325 21.87 -4.31 -9.87
C TYR A 325 21.60 -5.14 -8.61
N TYR A 326 22.14 -6.36 -8.49
CA TYR A 326 22.03 -7.13 -7.24
C TYR A 326 22.74 -6.43 -6.08
N GLN A 327 23.92 -5.86 -6.33
CA GLN A 327 24.63 -5.07 -5.33
C GLN A 327 23.84 -3.81 -4.97
N GLN A 328 23.29 -3.11 -5.96
CA GLN A 328 22.44 -1.94 -5.71
C GLN A 328 21.21 -2.27 -4.87
N SER A 329 20.56 -3.42 -5.10
CA SER A 329 19.45 -3.92 -4.28
C SER A 329 19.88 -4.17 -2.81
N ILE A 330 21.07 -4.76 -2.62
CA ILE A 330 21.68 -4.98 -1.30
C ILE A 330 21.95 -3.64 -0.59
N ASP A 331 22.48 -2.66 -1.31
CA ASP A 331 22.84 -1.36 -0.76
C ASP A 331 21.60 -0.57 -0.34
N PHE A 332 20.54 -0.57 -1.16
CA PHE A 332 19.25 -0.01 -0.78
C PHE A 332 18.66 -0.69 0.46
N ALA A 333 18.75 -2.01 0.56
CA ALA A 333 18.29 -2.73 1.74
C ALA A 333 19.07 -2.34 3.01
N LYS A 334 20.38 -2.08 2.90
CA LYS A 334 21.21 -1.58 4.02
C LYS A 334 20.82 -0.16 4.41
N GLN A 335 20.58 0.72 3.44
CA GLN A 335 20.15 2.11 3.70
C GLN A 335 18.84 2.17 4.50
N THR A 336 17.89 1.26 4.22
CA THR A 336 16.61 1.21 4.93
C THR A 336 16.59 0.16 6.05
N ASN A 337 17.75 -0.31 6.54
CA ASN A 337 17.89 -1.34 7.58
C ASN A 337 17.03 -2.62 7.37
N ALA A 338 16.67 -2.93 6.13
CA ALA A 338 15.73 -3.98 5.79
C ALA A 338 16.47 -5.23 5.30
N LEU A 339 17.41 -5.69 6.13
CA LEU A 339 18.28 -6.85 5.88
C LEU A 339 17.55 -8.19 5.99
N ASN A 340 16.32 -8.18 6.51
CA ASN A 340 15.44 -9.34 6.61
C ASN A 340 14.40 -9.39 5.49
N ALA A 341 14.63 -8.68 4.39
CA ALA A 341 13.72 -8.64 3.26
C ALA A 341 14.03 -9.73 2.23
N GLY A 342 12.99 -10.32 1.63
CA GLY A 342 13.13 -11.37 0.62
C GLY A 342 14.04 -10.99 -0.55
N TYR A 343 13.93 -9.76 -1.07
CA TYR A 343 14.80 -9.30 -2.16
C TYR A 343 16.26 -9.09 -1.74
N TYR A 344 16.54 -8.78 -0.47
CA TYR A 344 17.91 -8.75 0.03
C TYR A 344 18.54 -10.14 -0.01
N TRP A 345 17.89 -11.13 0.62
CA TRP A 345 18.39 -12.51 0.63
C TRP A 345 18.51 -13.08 -0.78
N SER A 346 17.52 -12.85 -1.64
CA SER A 346 17.57 -13.30 -3.03
C SER A 346 18.71 -12.65 -3.82
N SER A 347 19.04 -11.38 -3.56
CA SER A 347 20.17 -10.69 -4.22
C SER A 347 21.51 -11.27 -3.76
N VAL A 348 21.70 -11.44 -2.45
CA VAL A 348 22.92 -12.04 -1.88
C VAL A 348 23.10 -13.47 -2.39
N LEU A 349 22.02 -14.27 -2.39
CA LEU A 349 22.02 -15.63 -2.92
C LEU A 349 22.39 -15.68 -4.41
N ALA A 350 21.84 -14.77 -5.22
CA ALA A 350 22.16 -14.68 -6.64
C ALA A 350 23.64 -14.34 -6.88
N LEU A 351 24.20 -13.36 -6.15
CA LEU A 351 25.64 -13.06 -6.20
C LEU A 351 26.50 -14.25 -5.77
N GLY A 352 26.07 -15.01 -4.77
CA GLY A 352 26.71 -16.26 -4.36
C GLY A 352 26.76 -17.30 -5.47
N LYS A 353 25.65 -17.49 -6.18
CA LYS A 353 25.58 -18.41 -7.33
C LYS A 353 26.49 -17.96 -8.47
N ILE A 354 26.45 -16.68 -8.84
CA ILE A 354 27.31 -16.13 -9.89
C ILE A 354 28.79 -16.29 -9.51
N ALA A 355 29.17 -15.98 -8.27
CA ALA A 355 30.55 -16.16 -7.80
C ALA A 355 30.98 -17.63 -7.84
N ASN A 356 30.09 -18.58 -7.57
CA ASN A 356 30.37 -20.00 -7.67
C ASN A 356 30.60 -20.45 -9.13
N GLU A 357 29.78 -19.94 -10.07
CA GLU A 357 29.95 -20.18 -11.52
C GLU A 357 31.30 -19.64 -12.02
N GLU A 358 31.73 -18.48 -11.49
CA GLU A 358 33.04 -17.88 -11.78
C GLU A 358 34.21 -18.53 -11.02
N LYS A 359 33.95 -19.62 -10.28
CA LYS A 359 34.92 -20.34 -9.45
C LYS A 359 35.56 -19.49 -8.34
N ASN A 360 34.94 -18.37 -7.97
CA ASN A 360 35.31 -17.59 -6.79
C ASN A 360 34.66 -18.18 -5.54
N TYR A 361 35.14 -19.37 -5.14
CA TYR A 361 34.51 -20.18 -4.10
C TYR A 361 34.49 -19.53 -2.71
N ASP A 362 35.52 -18.76 -2.36
CA ASP A 362 35.58 -18.12 -1.05
C ASP A 362 34.54 -16.99 -0.95
N GLN A 363 34.37 -16.20 -2.02
CA GLN A 363 33.32 -15.19 -2.08
C GLN A 363 31.91 -15.81 -2.10
N ALA A 364 31.70 -16.84 -2.91
CA ALA A 364 30.42 -17.56 -2.96
C ALA A 364 30.04 -18.16 -1.59
N GLN A 365 31.02 -18.74 -0.89
CA GLN A 365 30.80 -19.27 0.46
C GLN A 365 30.38 -18.18 1.45
N ALA A 366 30.98 -16.98 1.37
CA ALA A 366 30.61 -15.85 2.23
C ALA A 366 29.15 -15.42 2.00
N TYR A 367 28.74 -15.28 0.73
CA TYR A 367 27.36 -14.92 0.39
C TYR A 367 26.34 -15.97 0.87
N PHE A 368 26.60 -17.27 0.66
CA PHE A 368 25.66 -18.31 1.11
C PHE A 368 25.55 -18.35 2.64
N LYS A 369 26.65 -18.20 3.36
CA LYS A 369 26.62 -18.12 4.83
C LYS A 369 25.82 -16.92 5.31
N GLU A 370 26.04 -15.76 4.70
CA GLU A 370 25.29 -14.55 5.05
C GLU A 370 23.77 -14.74 4.91
N VAL A 371 23.32 -15.37 3.82
CA VAL A 371 21.90 -15.72 3.65
C VAL A 371 21.46 -16.68 4.74
N ILE A 372 22.20 -17.74 5.02
CA ILE A 372 21.84 -18.73 6.06
C ILE A 372 21.72 -18.07 7.44
N ASP A 373 22.62 -17.15 7.78
CA ASP A 373 22.69 -16.49 9.08
C ASP A 373 21.59 -15.44 9.28
N LYS A 374 21.25 -14.69 8.22
CA LYS A 374 20.28 -13.59 8.28
C LYS A 374 18.85 -13.96 7.90
N SER A 375 18.65 -15.05 7.16
CA SER A 375 17.32 -15.45 6.69
C SER A 375 16.54 -16.29 7.69
N GLU A 376 15.21 -16.21 7.60
CA GLU A 376 14.34 -17.12 8.34
C GLU A 376 14.58 -18.56 7.90
N ARG A 377 14.77 -19.47 8.87
CA ARG A 377 15.04 -20.89 8.61
C ARG A 377 14.02 -21.59 7.72
N LYS A 378 12.76 -21.14 7.73
CA LYS A 378 11.67 -21.71 6.93
C LYS A 378 11.59 -21.15 5.51
N SER A 379 12.27 -20.04 5.23
CA SER A 379 12.26 -19.38 3.91
C SER A 379 12.86 -20.27 2.82
N SER A 380 12.45 -20.05 1.57
CA SER A 380 13.04 -20.75 0.41
C SER A 380 14.51 -20.38 0.24
N GLN A 381 14.86 -19.10 0.44
CA GLN A 381 16.24 -18.60 0.33
C GLN A 381 17.18 -19.28 1.31
N HIS A 382 16.76 -19.52 2.56
CA HIS A 382 17.58 -20.26 3.54
C HIS A 382 17.89 -21.68 3.07
N LYS A 383 16.86 -22.40 2.63
CA LYS A 383 16.98 -23.77 2.14
C LYS A 383 17.87 -23.84 0.89
N GLU A 384 17.70 -22.90 -0.02
CA GLU A 384 18.46 -22.82 -1.26
C GLU A 384 19.92 -22.44 -1.01
N ALA A 385 20.20 -21.48 -0.13
CA ALA A 385 21.57 -21.13 0.27
C ALA A 385 22.30 -22.30 0.92
N LYS A 386 21.63 -23.08 1.78
CA LYS A 386 22.19 -24.29 2.38
C LYS A 386 22.54 -25.33 1.32
N LYS A 387 21.64 -25.59 0.38
CA LYS A 387 21.89 -26.51 -0.74
C LYS A 387 23.07 -26.04 -1.59
N ALA A 388 23.10 -24.76 -1.98
CA ALA A 388 24.17 -24.17 -2.78
C ALA A 388 25.53 -24.23 -2.06
N LEU A 389 25.55 -24.03 -0.74
CA LEU A 389 26.77 -24.15 0.07
C LEU A 389 27.32 -25.59 0.08
N ASP A 390 26.45 -26.59 0.13
CA ASP A 390 26.86 -27.99 0.09
C ASP A 390 27.35 -28.42 -1.30
N GLU A 391 26.72 -27.91 -2.37
CA GLU A 391 27.18 -28.09 -3.76
C GLU A 391 28.54 -27.41 -4.01
N LEU A 392 28.76 -26.22 -3.46
CA LEU A 392 30.03 -25.52 -3.52
C LEU A 392 31.17 -26.31 -2.86
N LYS A 393 30.92 -26.90 -1.68
CA LYS A 393 31.91 -27.75 -0.98
C LYS A 393 32.29 -28.98 -1.82
N LYS A 394 31.32 -29.61 -2.49
CA LYS A 394 31.56 -30.74 -3.39
C LYS A 394 32.42 -30.31 -4.58
N SER A 395 32.02 -29.23 -5.26
CA SER A 395 32.73 -28.68 -6.42
C SER A 395 34.19 -28.33 -6.08
N ARG A 396 34.43 -27.66 -4.95
CA ARG A 396 35.78 -27.33 -4.47
C ARG A 396 36.62 -28.57 -4.16
N ARG A 397 36.01 -29.64 -3.65
CA ARG A 397 36.70 -30.91 -3.37
C ARG A 397 37.09 -31.62 -4.66
N ASP A 398 36.21 -31.67 -5.64
CA ASP A 398 36.44 -32.35 -6.91
C ASP A 398 37.48 -31.62 -7.76
N GLU A 399 37.51 -30.28 -7.75
CA GLU A 399 38.57 -29.53 -8.42
C GLU A 399 39.93 -29.73 -7.74
N ARG A 400 39.98 -29.79 -6.39
CA ARG A 400 41.21 -30.14 -5.66
C ARG A 400 41.71 -31.54 -5.98
N ARG A 401 40.82 -32.49 -6.30
CA ARG A 401 41.19 -33.85 -6.75
C ARG A 401 41.78 -33.81 -8.15
N LYS A 402 41.10 -33.14 -9.09
CA LYS A 402 41.58 -32.98 -10.48
C LYS A 402 42.90 -32.24 -10.63
N ARG A 403 43.28 -31.40 -9.65
CA ARG A 403 44.60 -30.73 -9.64
C ARG A 403 45.73 -31.58 -9.05
N ARG A 404 45.40 -32.72 -8.42
CA ARG A 404 46.36 -33.66 -7.82
C ARG A 404 46.64 -34.87 -8.72
N GLU A 405 45.73 -35.14 -9.65
CA GLU A 405 45.92 -35.99 -10.84
C GLU A 405 46.65 -35.19 -11.91
#